data_AF-A0A950QL61-F1
#
_entry.id   AF-A0A950QL61-F1
#
_cell.length_a   1.000
_cell.length_b   1.000
_cell.length_c   1.000
_cell.angle_alpha   90.00
_cell.angle_beta   90.00
_cell.angle_gamma   90.00
#
_symmetry.space_group_name_H-M   'P 1'
#
loop_
_entity.id
_entity.type
_entity.pdbx_description
1 polymer ?
#
loop_
_entity_poly.entity_id
_entity_poly.type
_entity_poly.pdbx_seq_one_letter_code
_entity_poly.pdbx_strand_id
1 'polypeptide(L)'
;MRTAGATKPFYVVLTNITTEPQRVFESWNMWGYKAIFFEVLTEDGQRAVVSRKDKDFDKNYPSTFIVPPGEQYVYTIEFTKEDWAVVPTLRLSKAEPVVVHFKAIYQLNPTQESRIPSKRIWIGRVESKDYMLRLVYD
;
A
#
# COMPACT_ATOMS: atom_id res chain seq x y z
N MET A 1 8.35 -21.85 -23.09
CA MET A 1 8.52 -21.50 -21.67
C MET A 1 9.31 -20.19 -21.62
N ARG A 2 8.65 -19.03 -21.51
CA ARG A 2 9.34 -17.75 -21.34
C ARG A 2 9.35 -17.44 -19.85
N THR A 3 10.54 -17.27 -19.28
CA THR A 3 10.74 -16.75 -17.92
C THR A 3 10.08 -15.38 -17.84
N ALA A 4 9.14 -15.21 -16.91
CA ALA A 4 8.66 -13.90 -16.51
C ALA A 4 9.87 -13.04 -16.16
N GLY A 5 10.03 -11.87 -16.79
CA GLY A 5 11.07 -10.92 -16.40
C GLY A 5 10.92 -10.61 -14.92
N ALA A 6 12.02 -10.68 -14.16
CA ALA A 6 11.99 -10.41 -12.73
C ALA A 6 11.45 -8.99 -12.50
N THR A 7 10.28 -8.89 -11.86
CA THR A 7 9.72 -7.61 -11.43
C THR A 7 10.70 -6.96 -10.46
N LYS A 8 11.14 -5.73 -10.74
CA LYS A 8 11.95 -4.97 -9.79
C LYS A 8 11.11 -4.73 -8.52
N PRO A 9 11.68 -4.92 -7.32
CA PRO A 9 10.95 -4.68 -6.10
C PRO A 9 10.56 -3.20 -5.99
N PHE A 10 9.31 -2.95 -5.61
CA PHE A 10 8.83 -1.61 -5.29
C PHE A 10 8.80 -1.46 -3.77
N TYR A 11 9.36 -0.38 -3.22
CA TYR A 11 9.43 -0.19 -1.77
C TYR A 11 8.56 0.97 -1.32
N VAL A 12 7.80 0.76 -0.25
CA VAL A 12 7.08 1.82 0.48
C VAL A 12 7.72 1.96 1.84
N VAL A 13 8.13 3.18 2.20
CA VAL A 13 8.79 3.47 3.48
C VAL A 13 7.81 4.24 4.37
N LEU A 14 7.44 3.62 5.50
CA LEU A 14 6.68 4.27 6.56
C LEU A 14 7.66 4.83 7.58
N THR A 15 7.69 6.15 7.75
CA THR A 15 8.59 6.84 8.69
C THR A 15 7.80 7.37 9.88
N ASN A 16 8.25 7.07 11.09
CA ASN A 16 7.71 7.72 12.28
C ASN A 16 8.40 9.07 12.50
N ILE A 17 7.69 10.14 12.15
CA ILE A 17 8.17 11.53 12.30
C ILE A 17 7.89 12.13 13.69
N THR A 18 7.28 11.36 14.60
CA THR A 18 6.91 11.83 15.93
C THR A 18 8.01 11.52 16.94
N THR A 19 7.89 12.11 18.13
CA THR A 19 8.79 11.84 19.27
C THR A 19 8.37 10.63 20.09
N GLU A 20 7.25 9.98 19.76
CA GLU A 20 6.73 8.81 20.46
C GLU A 20 6.75 7.55 19.58
N PRO A 21 6.94 6.35 20.14
CA PRO A 21 6.83 5.12 19.37
C PRO A 21 5.42 4.92 18.81
N GLN A 22 5.31 4.58 17.54
CA GLN A 22 4.03 4.33 16.88
C GLN A 22 3.80 2.83 16.71
N ARG A 23 2.69 2.32 17.24
CA ARG A 23 2.28 0.93 17.05
C ARG A 23 1.33 0.83 15.87
N VAL A 24 1.59 -0.09 14.95
CA VAL A 24 0.73 -0.34 13.78
C VAL A 24 0.49 -1.82 13.58
N PHE A 25 -0.57 -2.18 12.85
CA PHE A 25 -0.86 -3.57 12.51
C PHE A 25 0.15 -4.13 11.50
N GLU A 26 0.47 -5.42 11.66
CA GLU A 26 1.26 -6.16 10.68
C GLU A 26 0.44 -6.48 9.41
N SER A 27 1.09 -6.57 8.25
CA SER A 27 0.42 -6.71 6.95
C SER A 27 -0.13 -8.13 6.66
N TRP A 28 0.17 -9.11 7.51
CA TRP A 28 -0.31 -10.48 7.35
C TRP A 28 -1.70 -10.70 7.94
N ASN A 29 -2.13 -9.83 8.86
CA ASN A 29 -3.44 -9.91 9.53
C ASN A 29 -4.47 -8.95 8.91
N MET A 30 -5.76 -9.21 9.12
CA MET A 30 -6.83 -8.46 8.42
C MET A 30 -6.82 -6.95 8.69
N TRP A 31 -6.27 -6.53 9.83
CA TRP A 31 -6.27 -5.12 10.24
C TRP A 31 -5.20 -4.30 9.53
N GLY A 32 -4.04 -4.89 9.23
CA GLY A 32 -2.96 -4.24 8.49
C GLY A 32 -2.91 -4.59 7.01
N TYR A 33 -3.63 -5.63 6.57
CA TYR A 33 -3.47 -6.20 5.24
C TYR A 33 -3.72 -5.22 4.08
N LYS A 34 -4.79 -4.42 4.16
CA LYS A 34 -5.11 -3.38 3.16
C LYS A 34 -4.64 -1.97 3.56
N ALA A 35 -3.73 -1.87 4.53
CA ALA A 35 -3.28 -0.56 5.00
C ALA A 35 -2.56 0.25 3.91
N ILE A 36 -1.93 -0.43 2.94
CA ILE A 36 -1.26 0.20 1.80
C ILE A 36 -2.11 0.04 0.54
N PHE A 37 -2.36 1.16 -0.12
CA PHE A 37 -2.92 1.23 -1.46
C PHE A 37 -2.33 2.42 -2.20
N PHE A 38 -2.58 2.50 -3.51
CA PHE A 38 -2.04 3.54 -4.34
C PHE A 38 -3.14 4.26 -5.10
N GLU A 39 -3.02 5.58 -5.18
CA GLU A 39 -3.88 6.40 -6.03
C GLU A 39 -3.13 6.67 -7.35
N VAL A 40 -3.83 6.45 -8.46
CA VAL A 40 -3.32 6.64 -9.82
C VAL A 40 -4.20 7.65 -10.55
N LEU A 41 -3.58 8.63 -11.19
CA LEU A 41 -4.23 9.58 -12.08
C LEU A 41 -3.45 9.61 -13.41
N THR A 42 -4.13 9.27 -14.50
CA THR A 42 -3.57 9.33 -15.86
C THR A 42 -3.65 10.76 -16.40
N GLU A 43 -2.85 11.06 -17.43
CA GLU A 43 -2.86 12.39 -18.10
C GLU A 43 -4.22 12.74 -18.72
N ASP A 44 -4.98 11.74 -19.17
CA ASP A 44 -6.35 11.90 -19.68
C ASP A 44 -7.43 12.00 -18.57
N GLY A 45 -7.00 12.04 -17.30
CA GLY A 45 -7.86 12.31 -16.15
C GLY A 45 -8.53 11.09 -15.53
N GLN A 46 -8.28 9.87 -16.03
CA GLN A 46 -8.79 8.66 -15.38
C GLN A 46 -8.15 8.47 -14.00
N ARG A 47 -8.97 8.13 -13.01
CA ARG A 47 -8.54 7.85 -11.64
C ARG A 47 -8.77 6.40 -11.30
N ALA A 48 -7.82 5.78 -10.62
CA ALA A 48 -7.97 4.44 -10.07
C ALA A 48 -7.24 4.28 -8.75
N VAL A 49 -7.69 3.31 -7.98
CA VAL A 49 -7.02 2.82 -6.78
C VAL A 49 -6.41 1.46 -7.09
N VAL A 50 -5.13 1.30 -6.79
CA VAL A 50 -4.44 0.01 -6.80
C VAL A 50 -4.35 -0.49 -5.36
N SER A 51 -5.06 -1.57 -5.05
CA SER A 51 -5.12 -2.12 -3.69
C SER A 51 -5.07 -3.63 -3.71
N ARG A 52 -4.64 -4.24 -2.59
CA ARG A 52 -4.71 -5.69 -2.44
C ARG A 52 -6.16 -6.17 -2.55
N LYS A 53 -6.36 -7.29 -3.23
CA LYS A 53 -7.65 -7.97 -3.32
C LYS A 53 -8.08 -8.49 -1.96
N ASP A 54 -9.38 -8.65 -1.78
CA ASP A 54 -9.90 -9.38 -0.63
C ASP A 54 -9.32 -10.79 -0.60
N LYS A 55 -9.06 -11.26 0.62
CA LYS A 55 -8.65 -12.63 0.88
C LYS A 55 -9.26 -13.09 2.19
N ASP A 56 -9.38 -14.40 2.33
CA ASP A 56 -9.67 -15.03 3.60
C ASP A 56 -8.40 -15.11 4.45
N PHE A 57 -8.57 -15.06 5.78
CA PHE A 57 -7.45 -15.14 6.73
C PHE A 57 -7.60 -16.37 7.63
N ASP A 58 -6.70 -17.33 7.47
CA ASP A 58 -6.56 -18.46 8.37
C ASP A 58 -5.69 -18.09 9.58
N LYS A 59 -6.11 -18.47 10.79
CA LYS A 59 -5.37 -18.21 12.05
C LYS A 59 -5.02 -16.73 12.26
N ASN A 60 -5.99 -15.86 12.00
CA ASN A 60 -5.86 -14.40 12.09
C ASN A 60 -5.93 -13.89 13.54
N TYR A 61 -4.99 -13.02 13.94
CA TYR A 61 -5.06 -12.30 15.21
C TYR A 61 -4.45 -10.89 15.07
N PRO A 62 -4.85 -9.91 15.91
CA PRO A 62 -4.50 -8.49 15.72
C PRO A 62 -3.09 -8.18 16.23
N SER A 63 -2.10 -8.74 15.55
CA SER A 63 -0.69 -8.51 15.84
C SER A 63 -0.22 -7.14 15.34
N THR A 64 0.82 -6.64 15.98
CA THR A 64 1.34 -5.28 15.75
C THR A 64 2.84 -5.27 15.90
N PHE A 65 3.48 -4.29 15.28
CA PHE A 65 4.86 -3.92 15.54
C PHE A 65 4.94 -2.45 15.93
N ILE A 66 6.11 -2.04 16.44
CA ILE A 66 6.39 -0.65 16.82
C ILE A 66 7.40 -0.08 15.83
N VAL A 67 7.13 1.13 15.36
CA VAL A 67 8.09 2.01 14.67
C VAL A 67 8.61 3.01 15.70
N PRO A 68 9.87 2.92 16.16
CA PRO A 68 10.43 3.89 17.10
C PRO A 68 10.46 5.32 16.54
N PRO A 69 10.62 6.35 17.40
CA PRO A 69 10.78 7.74 16.96
C PRO A 69 11.93 7.89 15.95
N GLY A 70 11.68 8.53 14.82
CA GLY A 70 12.68 8.76 13.76
C GLY A 70 13.02 7.54 12.89
N GLU A 71 12.56 6.35 13.26
CA GLU A 71 12.84 5.10 12.55
C GLU A 71 11.83 4.83 11.43
N GLN A 72 12.16 3.81 10.62
CA GLN A 72 11.43 3.44 9.42
C GLN A 72 11.03 1.97 9.41
N TYR A 73 9.91 1.69 8.76
CA TYR A 73 9.54 0.34 8.34
C TYR A 73 9.39 0.30 6.82
N VAL A 74 10.02 -0.68 6.20
CA VAL A 74 10.04 -0.83 4.73
C VAL A 74 9.11 -1.97 4.33
N TYR A 75 8.11 -1.65 3.52
CA TYR A 75 7.26 -2.62 2.87
C TYR A 75 7.79 -2.91 1.47
N THR A 76 8.08 -4.17 1.18
CA THR A 76 8.31 -4.64 -0.18
C THR A 76 6.96 -4.93 -0.84
N ILE A 77 6.73 -4.33 -1.98
CA ILE A 77 5.50 -4.43 -2.76
C ILE A 77 5.80 -5.17 -4.05
N GLU A 78 5.12 -6.29 -4.23
CA GLU A 78 5.12 -7.08 -5.45
C GLU A 78 3.74 -6.96 -6.08
N PHE A 79 3.67 -6.26 -7.22
CA PHE A 79 2.42 -6.08 -7.96
C PHE A 79 2.12 -7.30 -8.83
N THR A 80 1.55 -8.33 -8.22
CA THR A 80 1.04 -9.52 -8.91
C THR A 80 -0.43 -9.31 -9.30
N LYS A 81 -0.86 -9.93 -10.40
CA LYS A 81 -2.28 -9.89 -10.80
C LYS A 81 -3.17 -10.66 -9.84
N GLU A 82 -2.58 -11.58 -9.10
CA GLU A 82 -3.22 -12.45 -8.13
C GLU A 82 -3.58 -11.64 -6.88
N ASP A 83 -2.64 -10.85 -6.36
CA ASP A 83 -2.78 -10.15 -5.08
C ASP A 83 -3.35 -8.74 -5.20
N TRP A 84 -3.22 -8.06 -6.35
CA TRP A 84 -3.61 -6.65 -6.51
C TRP A 84 -4.72 -6.47 -7.54
N ALA A 85 -5.58 -5.47 -7.30
CA ALA A 85 -6.62 -5.01 -8.21
C ALA A 85 -6.49 -3.51 -8.47
N VAL A 86 -6.94 -3.10 -9.66
CA VAL A 86 -7.03 -1.70 -10.08
C VAL A 86 -8.50 -1.36 -10.26
N VAL A 87 -9.02 -0.41 -9.49
CA VAL A 87 -10.45 -0.08 -9.45
C VAL A 87 -10.69 1.44 -9.56
N PRO A 88 -11.47 1.91 -10.55
CA PRO A 88 -11.92 1.17 -11.72
C PRO A 88 -10.73 0.72 -12.61
N THR A 89 -10.96 -0.25 -13.49
CA THR A 89 -9.96 -0.65 -14.48
C THR A 89 -9.58 0.55 -15.36
N LEU A 90 -8.30 0.90 -15.37
CA LEU A 90 -7.77 1.94 -16.25
C LEU A 90 -7.77 1.46 -17.70
N ARG A 91 -8.25 2.31 -18.60
CA ARG A 91 -8.19 2.08 -20.05
C ARG A 91 -6.94 2.72 -20.59
N LEU A 92 -5.85 1.95 -20.59
CA LEU A 92 -4.56 2.41 -21.07
C LEU A 92 -4.32 1.93 -22.51
N SER A 93 -3.86 2.82 -23.37
CA SER A 93 -3.38 2.44 -24.70
C SER A 93 -2.12 1.59 -24.57
N LYS A 94 -2.07 0.44 -25.25
CA LYS A 94 -0.87 -0.39 -25.31
C LYS A 94 0.13 0.05 -26.38
N ALA A 95 -0.25 1.03 -27.21
CA ALA A 95 0.59 1.47 -28.33
C ALA A 95 1.70 2.43 -27.88
N GLU A 96 1.51 3.15 -26.77
CA GLU A 96 2.46 4.14 -26.28
C GLU A 96 2.62 4.05 -24.75
N PRO A 97 3.82 4.34 -24.21
CA PRO A 97 4.01 4.45 -22.78
C PRO A 97 3.13 5.55 -22.18
N VAL A 98 2.43 5.24 -21.10
CA VAL A 98 1.52 6.18 -20.42
C VAL A 98 2.21 6.81 -19.22
N VAL A 99 2.16 8.13 -19.09
CA VAL A 99 2.58 8.82 -17.87
C VAL A 99 1.41 8.88 -16.89
N VAL A 100 1.67 8.56 -15.63
CA VAL A 100 0.69 8.60 -14.55
C VAL A 100 1.25 9.34 -13.34
N HIS A 101 0.38 10.07 -12.64
CA HIS A 101 0.58 10.53 -11.28
C HIS A 101 0.28 9.37 -10.32
N PHE A 102 1.19 9.12 -9.39
CA PHE A 102 1.17 7.95 -8.52
C PHE A 102 1.50 8.35 -7.09
N LYS A 103 0.60 8.02 -6.16
CA LYS A 103 0.78 8.21 -4.72
C LYS A 103 0.64 6.90 -3.96
N ALA A 104 1.51 6.67 -2.99
CA ALA A 104 1.33 5.64 -1.99
C ALA A 104 0.56 6.20 -0.79
N ILE A 105 -0.47 5.48 -0.35
CA ILE A 105 -1.27 5.81 0.82
C ILE A 105 -1.06 4.72 1.87
N TYR A 106 -0.81 5.13 3.10
CA TYR A 106 -0.88 4.26 4.27
C TYR A 106 -2.04 4.72 5.15
N GLN A 107 -3.04 3.87 5.36
CA GLN A 107 -4.23 4.19 6.13
C GLN A 107 -4.66 3.02 7.02
N LEU A 108 -4.85 3.32 8.30
CA LEU A 108 -5.52 2.44 9.24
C LEU A 108 -6.80 3.12 9.70
N ASN A 109 -7.94 2.44 9.55
CA ASN A 109 -9.23 2.89 10.03
C ASN A 109 -9.48 2.36 11.45
N PRO A 110 -10.27 3.07 12.29
CA PRO A 110 -10.60 2.58 13.62
C PRO A 110 -11.24 1.19 13.60
N THR A 111 -10.76 0.29 14.46
CA THR A 111 -11.36 -1.04 14.70
C THR A 111 -11.67 -1.24 16.18
N GLN A 112 -12.32 -2.36 16.54
CA GLN A 112 -12.56 -2.68 17.95
C GLN A 112 -11.24 -2.80 18.74
N GLU A 113 -10.23 -3.38 18.12
CA GLU A 113 -8.90 -3.64 18.68
C GLU A 113 -8.10 -2.35 18.86
N SER A 114 -8.21 -1.42 17.90
CA SER A 114 -7.50 -0.13 17.99
C SER A 114 -8.07 0.78 19.09
N ARG A 115 -9.32 0.55 19.50
CA ARG A 115 -9.99 1.31 20.57
C ARG A 115 -9.55 0.90 21.98
N ILE A 116 -8.81 -0.21 22.13
CA ILE A 116 -8.31 -0.64 23.44
C ILE A 116 -7.20 0.33 23.88
N PRO A 117 -7.39 1.16 24.92
CA PRO A 117 -6.48 2.26 25.22
C PRO A 117 -5.05 1.82 25.55
N SER A 118 -4.88 0.64 26.14
CA SER A 118 -3.57 0.07 26.47
C SER A 118 -2.77 -0.36 25.24
N LYS A 119 -3.42 -0.57 24.08
CA LYS A 119 -2.73 -0.97 22.84
C LYS A 119 -2.10 0.21 22.11
N ARG A 120 -2.70 1.41 22.18
CA ARG A 120 -2.23 2.65 21.50
C ARG A 120 -1.86 2.42 20.03
N ILE A 121 -2.73 1.73 19.29
CA ILE A 121 -2.53 1.49 17.86
C ILE A 121 -2.80 2.79 17.11
N TRP A 122 -1.87 3.20 16.26
CA TRP A 122 -2.00 4.37 15.42
C TRP A 122 -3.13 4.15 14.40
N ILE A 123 -3.98 5.16 14.28
CA ILE A 123 -5.10 5.22 13.34
C ILE A 123 -5.00 6.56 12.63
N GLY A 124 -5.14 6.54 11.31
CA GLY A 124 -4.97 7.73 10.50
C GLY A 124 -4.66 7.41 9.05
N ARG A 125 -4.34 8.45 8.29
CA ARG A 125 -3.93 8.37 6.88
C ARG A 125 -2.69 9.24 6.69
N VAL A 126 -1.68 8.69 6.03
CA VAL A 126 -0.53 9.43 5.51
C VAL A 126 -0.35 9.10 4.04
N GLU A 127 0.17 10.05 3.27
CA GLU A 127 0.42 9.89 1.85
C GLU A 127 1.86 10.25 1.49
N SER A 128 2.38 9.61 0.46
CA SER A 128 3.64 10.01 -0.16
C SER A 128 3.48 11.33 -0.92
N LYS A 129 4.61 11.85 -1.41
CA LYS A 129 4.58 12.81 -2.52
C LYS A 129 3.87 12.22 -3.74
N ASP A 130 3.48 13.10 -4.64
CA ASP A 130 3.02 12.73 -5.96
C ASP A 130 4.21 12.46 -6.88
N TYR A 131 4.22 11.29 -7.53
CA TYR A 131 5.29 10.88 -8.44
C TYR A 131 4.75 10.70 -9.85
N MET A 132 5.42 11.31 -10.83
CA MET A 132 5.16 11.03 -12.23
C MET A 132 5.93 9.79 -12.66
N LEU A 133 5.20 8.73 -13.01
CA LEU A 133 5.75 7.45 -13.45
C LEU A 133 5.40 7.21 -14.92
N ARG A 134 6.35 6.69 -15.68
CA ARG A 134 6.11 6.22 -17.04
C ARG A 134 5.86 4.72 -17.02
N LEU A 135 4.63 4.30 -17.33
CA LEU A 135 4.27 2.90 -17.49
C LEU A 135 4.76 2.41 -18.85
N VAL A 136 5.62 1.39 -18.84
CA VAL A 136 6.13 0.70 -20.01
C VAL A 136 5.52 -0.70 -20.06
N TYR A 137 5.08 -1.11 -21.25
CA TYR A 137 4.60 -2.46 -21.52
C TYR A 137 5.77 -3.30 -22.03
N ASP A 138 6.02 -4.43 -21.38
CA ASP A 138 6.93 -5.48 -21.87
C ASP A 138 6.22 -6.43 -22.85
#